data_AF-A0A1A0JD07-F1
#
_entry.id   AF-A0A1A0JD07-F1
#
_cell.length_a   1.000
_cell.length_b   1.000
_cell.length_c   1.000
_cell.angle_alpha   90.00
_cell.angle_beta   90.00
_cell.angle_gamma   90.00
#
_symmetry.space_group_name_H-M   'P 1'
#
loop_
_entity.id
_entity.type
_entity.pdbx_description
1 polymer ?
#
loop_
_entity_poly.entity_id
_entity_poly.type
_entity_poly.pdbx_seq_one_letter_code
_entity_poly.pdbx_strand_id
1 'polypeptide(L)'
;MANYSSDYLQRLRDAVTEFGSAFEAWMQTQVESDHMSARGLFPTVWVKDRQDPAEVISLELKVAETAGAAAKAVAVTGTYIAVAGIGVIDPIANWFMMASPKAPLSPKDIRMTAATTRGRLDMLIAEAESASESGLPGFVPSQLHPMIWSSAADHWTSHQYRAAVVEAAEGLTIHWKTKLGRNDVGGTEFWQQSLSPGEPSPERPKLHWPGDRTDKTVRNMRGGLEPMARALNDLATGLNLTVRNVATHTRQELSEQEALERLAAYSYLARLLDQCEIRRADDESDT
;
A
#
# COMPACT_ATOMS: atom_id res chain seq x y z
N MET A 1 6.00 -14.38 1.73
CA MET A 1 6.48 -13.35 2.66
C MET A 1 6.13 -12.01 2.03
N ALA A 2 5.62 -11.03 2.77
CA ALA A 2 5.33 -9.72 2.22
C ALA A 2 6.66 -9.06 1.82
N ASN A 3 6.81 -8.66 0.55
CA ASN A 3 8.02 -7.99 0.07
C ASN A 3 7.92 -6.50 0.41
N TYR A 4 8.34 -6.14 1.62
CA TYR A 4 8.44 -4.74 2.02
C TYR A 4 9.59 -4.04 1.29
N SER A 5 9.41 -2.78 0.87
CA SER A 5 10.49 -2.00 0.29
C SER A 5 11.52 -1.57 1.35
N SER A 6 12.79 -1.40 0.95
CA SER A 6 13.85 -0.90 1.85
C SER A 6 13.45 0.43 2.50
N ASP A 7 12.94 1.38 1.71
CA ASP A 7 12.45 2.69 2.21
C ASP A 7 11.40 2.56 3.32
N TYR A 8 10.45 1.62 3.16
CA TYR A 8 9.41 1.41 4.17
C TYR A 8 9.98 0.83 5.45
N LEU A 9 10.87 -0.16 5.33
CA LEU A 9 11.53 -0.78 6.48
C LEU A 9 12.44 0.20 7.22
N GLN A 10 13.14 1.09 6.50
CA GLN A 10 13.97 2.14 7.08
C GLN A 10 13.11 3.14 7.88
N ARG A 11 11.94 3.56 7.36
CA ARG A 11 11.01 4.42 8.12
C ARG A 11 10.53 3.75 9.41
N LEU A 12 10.25 2.44 9.38
CA LEU A 12 9.88 1.70 10.58
C LEU A 12 11.04 1.63 11.58
N ARG A 13 12.27 1.44 11.10
CA ARG A 13 13.47 1.41 11.93
C ARG A 13 13.70 2.75 12.62
N ASP A 14 13.53 3.85 11.88
CA ASP A 14 13.64 5.22 12.40
C ASP A 14 12.57 5.47 13.46
N ALA A 15 11.32 5.06 13.23
CA ALA A 15 10.23 5.19 14.21
C ALA A 15 10.52 4.43 15.52
N VAL A 16 11.04 3.20 15.46
CA VAL A 16 11.43 2.43 16.67
C VAL A 16 12.63 3.08 17.37
N THR A 17 13.51 3.73 16.62
CA THR A 17 14.64 4.48 17.19
C THR A 17 14.16 5.72 17.92
N GLU A 18 13.27 6.51 17.31
CA GLU A 18 12.66 7.70 17.94
C GLU A 18 11.87 7.31 19.20
N PHE A 19 11.07 6.24 19.14
CA PHE A 19 10.39 5.69 20.31
C PHE A 19 11.37 5.31 21.42
N GLY A 20 12.46 4.61 21.08
CA GLY A 20 13.48 4.24 22.07
C GLY A 20 14.08 5.46 22.75
N SER A 21 14.40 6.51 22.00
CA SER A 21 14.92 7.77 22.55
C SER A 21 13.90 8.49 23.43
N ALA A 22 12.64 8.58 23.00
CA ALA A 22 11.57 9.18 23.79
C ALA A 22 11.33 8.39 25.09
N PHE A 23 11.34 7.06 25.00
CA PHE A 23 11.18 6.16 26.14
C PHE A 23 12.29 6.36 27.18
N GLU A 24 13.57 6.38 26.76
CA GLU A 24 14.67 6.61 27.69
C GLU A 24 14.64 8.01 28.32
N ALA A 25 14.23 9.03 27.55
CA ALA A 25 14.08 10.39 28.07
C ALA A 25 13.00 10.44 29.16
N TRP A 26 11.84 9.82 28.93
CA TRP A 26 10.79 9.68 29.94
C TRP A 26 11.27 8.87 31.15
N MET A 27 11.97 7.75 30.94
CA MET A 27 12.53 6.93 32.02
C MET A 27 13.52 7.67 32.92
N GLN A 28 14.15 8.77 32.46
CA GLN A 28 14.96 9.61 33.36
C GLN A 28 14.15 10.24 34.49
N THR A 29 12.85 10.45 34.29
CA THR A 29 11.93 10.98 35.31
C THR A 29 11.31 9.89 36.19
N GLN A 30 11.51 8.61 35.86
CA GLN A 30 10.85 7.47 36.50
C GLN A 30 11.83 6.64 37.35
N VAL A 31 11.36 6.14 38.48
CA VAL A 31 11.99 5.02 39.19
C VAL A 31 11.67 3.74 38.42
N GLU A 32 12.70 2.95 38.16
CA GLU A 32 12.58 1.66 37.47
C GLU A 32 12.57 0.51 38.48
N SER A 33 11.68 -0.46 38.26
CA SER A 33 11.56 -1.70 39.01
C SER A 33 11.33 -2.88 38.06
N ASP A 34 11.31 -4.09 38.61
CA ASP A 34 11.05 -5.33 37.88
C ASP A 34 9.92 -6.14 38.52
N HIS A 35 9.47 -7.20 37.84
CA HIS A 35 8.37 -8.03 38.34
C HIS A 35 8.69 -8.72 39.69
N MET A 36 9.95 -9.04 39.95
CA MET A 36 10.39 -9.71 41.18
C MET A 36 10.30 -8.76 42.38
N SER A 37 10.80 -7.53 42.20
CA SER A 37 10.80 -6.46 43.18
C SER A 37 9.40 -5.90 43.40
N ALA A 38 8.60 -5.80 42.34
CA ALA A 38 7.19 -5.39 42.39
C ALA A 38 6.25 -6.51 42.89
N ARG A 39 6.75 -7.74 43.10
CA ARG A 39 6.00 -8.94 43.51
C ARG A 39 4.75 -9.20 42.66
N GLY A 40 4.75 -8.77 41.40
CA GLY A 40 3.59 -8.85 40.50
C GLY A 40 2.34 -8.08 40.94
N LEU A 41 2.45 -7.20 41.94
CA LEU A 41 1.32 -6.43 42.50
C LEU A 41 1.47 -4.94 42.27
N PHE A 42 2.70 -4.43 42.37
CA PHE A 42 3.01 -3.02 42.22
C PHE A 42 3.34 -2.65 40.76
N PRO A 43 3.27 -1.36 40.40
CA PRO A 43 3.82 -0.85 39.16
C PRO A 43 5.31 -1.20 39.00
N THR A 44 5.75 -1.33 37.76
CA THR A 44 7.18 -1.49 37.41
C THR A 44 7.86 -0.16 37.12
N VAL A 45 7.09 0.93 37.01
CA VAL A 45 7.60 2.32 36.94
C VAL A 45 6.70 3.27 37.73
N TRP A 46 7.31 4.30 38.32
CA TRP A 46 6.60 5.43 38.93
C TRP A 46 7.49 6.67 38.97
N VAL A 47 6.89 7.86 39.07
CA VAL A 47 7.61 9.14 39.00
C VAL A 47 8.59 9.27 40.17
N LYS A 48 9.82 9.72 39.91
CA LYS A 48 10.80 10.06 40.95
C LYS A 48 10.32 11.22 41.82
N ASP A 49 10.82 11.28 43.05
CA ASP A 49 10.57 12.45 43.90
C ASP A 49 11.12 13.73 43.24
N ARG A 50 10.40 14.84 43.42
CA ARG A 50 10.79 16.21 42.98
C ARG A 50 10.96 16.38 41.47
N GLN A 51 10.27 15.59 40.64
CA GLN A 51 10.15 15.88 39.21
C GLN A 51 9.14 17.00 38.96
N ASP A 52 9.34 17.79 37.91
CA ASP A 52 8.34 18.74 37.43
C ASP A 52 7.19 17.95 36.76
N PRO A 53 5.94 18.02 37.27
CA PRO A 53 4.82 17.33 36.67
C PRO A 53 4.57 17.70 35.21
N ALA A 54 4.85 18.95 34.81
CA ALA A 54 4.66 19.38 33.43
C ALA A 54 5.66 18.70 32.48
N GLU A 55 6.92 18.56 32.91
CA GLU A 55 7.97 17.86 32.16
C GLU A 55 7.65 16.36 32.02
N VAL A 56 7.23 15.71 33.11
CA VAL A 56 6.85 14.28 33.10
C VAL A 56 5.74 14.03 32.09
N ILE A 57 4.66 14.83 32.14
CA ILE A 57 3.52 14.71 31.21
C ILE A 57 3.98 14.95 29.77
N SER A 58 4.82 15.96 29.54
CA SER A 58 5.33 16.26 28.19
C SER A 58 6.13 15.09 27.61
N LEU A 59 7.01 14.48 28.40
CA LEU A 59 7.79 13.31 27.98
C LEU A 59 6.90 12.09 27.78
N GLU A 60 5.93 11.87 28.66
CA GLU A 60 4.96 10.78 28.56
C GLU A 60 4.14 10.85 27.26
N LEU A 61 3.65 12.05 26.91
CA LEU A 61 2.95 12.28 25.64
C LEU A 61 3.86 12.02 24.43
N LYS A 62 5.16 12.35 24.52
CA LYS A 62 6.11 12.06 23.44
C LYS A 62 6.35 10.56 23.27
N VAL A 63 6.37 9.79 24.38
CA VAL A 63 6.40 8.32 24.31
C VAL A 63 5.13 7.78 23.64
N ALA A 64 3.95 8.29 24.02
CA ALA A 64 2.69 7.86 23.41
C ALA A 64 2.63 8.13 21.90
N GLU A 65 3.04 9.31 21.45
CA GLU A 65 3.11 9.69 20.03
C GLU A 65 4.01 8.74 19.24
N THR A 66 5.25 8.55 19.71
CA THR A 66 6.25 7.72 19.03
C THR A 66 5.93 6.22 19.10
N ALA A 67 5.28 5.76 20.17
CA ALA A 67 4.83 4.38 20.30
C ALA A 67 3.81 4.00 19.22
N GLY A 68 2.90 4.92 18.86
CA GLY A 68 1.92 4.70 17.81
C GLY A 68 2.56 4.38 16.45
N ALA A 69 3.63 5.10 16.10
CA ALA A 69 4.40 4.84 14.88
C ALA A 69 5.22 3.55 14.98
N ALA A 70 5.87 3.31 16.13
CA ALA A 70 6.74 2.15 16.36
C ALA A 70 5.98 0.82 16.47
N ALA A 71 4.73 0.80 16.93
CA ALA A 71 3.91 -0.42 17.05
C ALA A 71 3.74 -1.16 15.72
N LYS A 72 3.70 -0.43 14.59
CA LYS A 72 3.63 -1.03 13.25
C LYS A 72 4.86 -1.90 12.95
N ALA A 73 6.02 -1.54 13.48
CA ALA A 73 7.25 -2.32 13.32
C ALA A 73 7.19 -3.65 14.09
N VAL A 74 6.50 -3.71 15.23
CA VAL A 74 6.31 -4.95 15.99
C VAL A 74 5.43 -5.93 15.21
N ALA A 75 4.39 -5.44 14.54
CA ALA A 75 3.58 -6.25 13.63
C ALA A 75 4.38 -6.80 12.45
N VAL A 76 5.23 -5.97 11.82
CA VAL A 76 6.07 -6.39 10.69
C VAL A 76 7.12 -7.42 11.11
N THR A 77 7.72 -7.25 12.28
CA THR A 77 8.82 -8.10 12.75
C THR A 77 8.37 -9.27 13.61
N GLY A 78 7.11 -9.30 14.05
CA GLY A 78 6.57 -10.33 14.95
C GLY A 78 7.23 -10.35 16.33
N THR A 79 7.68 -9.21 16.86
CA THR A 79 8.37 -9.10 18.16
C THR A 79 7.42 -8.95 19.33
N TYR A 80 6.36 -9.76 19.34
CA TYR A 80 5.43 -9.83 20.45
C TYR A 80 5.99 -10.66 21.61
N ILE A 81 5.47 -10.43 22.81
CA ILE A 81 5.75 -11.28 23.98
C ILE A 81 4.48 -11.99 24.43
N ALA A 82 4.63 -13.17 25.02
CA ALA A 82 3.53 -13.88 25.66
C ALA A 82 3.51 -13.58 27.16
N VAL A 83 2.39 -13.07 27.66
CA VAL A 83 2.16 -12.82 29.09
C VAL A 83 1.07 -13.73 29.61
N ALA A 84 1.38 -14.43 30.71
CA ALA A 84 0.43 -15.34 31.35
C ALA A 84 -0.85 -14.63 31.78
N GLY A 85 -2.01 -15.18 31.40
CA GLY A 85 -3.32 -14.62 31.73
C GLY A 85 -3.79 -13.44 30.87
N ILE A 86 -2.92 -12.88 30.01
CA ILE A 86 -3.28 -11.81 29.07
C ILE A 86 -3.20 -12.30 27.62
N GLY A 87 -2.19 -13.11 27.29
CA GLY A 87 -1.93 -13.59 25.94
C GLY A 87 -0.74 -12.89 25.30
N VAL A 88 -0.76 -12.81 23.97
CA VAL A 88 0.32 -12.18 23.19
C VAL A 88 0.09 -10.67 23.15
N ILE A 89 1.07 -9.89 23.57
CA ILE A 89 0.99 -8.43 23.62
C ILE A 89 2.18 -7.80 22.89
N ASP A 90 1.96 -6.59 22.37
CA ASP A 90 3.01 -5.69 21.89
C ASP A 90 3.48 -4.81 23.05
N PRO A 91 4.71 -4.98 23.55
CA PRO A 91 5.24 -4.15 24.63
C PRO A 91 5.31 -2.66 24.28
N ILE A 92 5.64 -2.31 23.03
CA ILE A 92 5.76 -0.91 22.60
C ILE A 92 4.39 -0.24 22.64
N ALA A 93 3.35 -0.86 22.10
CA ALA A 93 2.00 -0.28 22.11
C ALA A 93 1.38 -0.23 23.52
N ASN A 94 1.84 -1.07 24.45
CA ASN A 94 1.26 -1.22 25.79
C ASN A 94 2.18 -0.69 26.91
N TRP A 95 3.18 0.14 26.58
CA TRP A 95 4.19 0.64 27.53
C TRP A 95 3.58 1.28 28.79
N PHE A 96 2.44 1.97 28.66
CA PHE A 96 1.75 2.67 29.75
C PHE A 96 1.26 1.72 30.86
N MET A 97 1.11 0.42 30.58
CA MET A 97 0.71 -0.57 31.58
C MET A 97 1.75 -0.73 32.71
N MET A 98 3.00 -0.32 32.50
CA MET A 98 4.05 -0.39 33.52
C MET A 98 3.74 0.47 34.75
N ALA A 99 3.03 1.58 34.57
CA ALA A 99 2.63 2.48 35.65
C ALA A 99 1.37 1.99 36.40
N SER A 100 0.70 0.95 35.88
CA SER A 100 -0.53 0.40 36.47
C SER A 100 -0.22 -0.64 37.56
N PRO A 101 -1.12 -0.83 38.54
CA PRO A 101 -1.06 -1.98 39.44
C PRO A 101 -1.05 -3.29 38.66
N LYS A 102 -0.35 -4.31 39.18
CA LYS A 102 -0.16 -5.62 38.51
C LYS A 102 0.37 -5.47 37.08
N ALA A 103 1.35 -4.57 36.90
CA ALA A 103 1.97 -4.30 35.61
C ALA A 103 2.47 -5.61 34.95
N PRO A 104 1.96 -5.95 33.74
CA PRO A 104 2.38 -7.15 33.01
C PRO A 104 3.71 -6.96 32.26
N LEU A 105 4.21 -5.73 32.21
CA LEU A 105 5.42 -5.34 31.50
C LEU A 105 6.40 -4.69 32.47
N SER A 106 7.69 -4.83 32.18
CA SER A 106 8.78 -4.09 32.81
C SER A 106 9.51 -3.21 31.78
N PRO A 107 10.26 -2.18 32.21
CA PRO A 107 11.05 -1.37 31.28
C PRO A 107 12.04 -2.19 30.44
N LYS A 108 12.55 -3.28 31.01
CA LYS A 108 13.39 -4.24 30.28
C LYS A 108 12.66 -4.83 29.07
N ASP A 109 11.39 -5.19 29.20
CA ASP A 109 10.62 -5.77 28.10
C ASP A 109 10.45 -4.77 26.95
N ILE A 110 10.18 -3.50 27.28
CA ILE A 110 10.08 -2.42 26.28
C ILE A 110 11.41 -2.26 25.52
N ARG A 111 12.52 -2.17 26.25
CA ARG A 111 13.86 -2.01 25.65
C ARG A 111 14.25 -3.22 24.81
N MET A 112 13.99 -4.42 25.31
CA MET A 112 14.29 -5.67 24.59
C MET A 112 13.47 -5.82 23.32
N THR A 113 12.19 -5.49 23.36
CA THR A 113 11.34 -5.45 22.17
C THR A 113 11.87 -4.43 21.18
N ALA A 114 12.08 -3.18 21.57
CA ALA A 114 12.59 -2.14 20.68
C ALA A 114 13.95 -2.53 20.03
N ALA A 115 14.87 -3.11 20.80
CA ALA A 115 16.15 -3.59 20.27
C ALA A 115 15.99 -4.77 19.30
N THR A 116 15.16 -5.75 19.64
CA THR A 116 14.91 -6.92 18.78
C THR A 116 14.20 -6.52 17.49
N THR A 117 13.24 -5.59 17.57
CA THR A 117 12.53 -5.04 16.42
C THR A 117 13.51 -4.34 15.49
N ARG A 118 14.39 -3.46 16.00
CA ARG A 118 15.43 -2.82 15.18
C ARG A 118 16.34 -3.85 14.51
N GLY A 119 16.84 -4.85 15.24
CA GLY A 119 17.71 -5.88 14.68
C GLY A 119 17.05 -6.71 13.58
N ARG A 120 15.75 -7.03 13.72
CA ARG A 120 14.99 -7.71 12.66
C ARG A 120 14.75 -6.82 11.45
N LEU A 121 14.45 -5.53 11.66
CA LEU A 121 14.32 -4.57 10.56
C LEU A 121 15.64 -4.41 9.80
N ASP A 122 16.78 -4.33 10.48
CA ASP A 122 18.10 -4.22 9.84
C ASP A 122 18.38 -5.41 8.93
N MET A 123 17.98 -6.63 9.35
CA MET A 123 18.07 -7.83 8.52
C MET A 123 17.12 -7.76 7.31
N LEU A 124 15.87 -7.37 7.50
CA LEU A 124 14.90 -7.21 6.41
C LEU A 124 15.31 -6.13 5.39
N ILE A 125 15.93 -5.03 5.87
CA ILE A 125 16.46 -3.96 5.01
C ILE A 125 17.58 -4.51 4.14
N ALA A 126 18.55 -5.22 4.73
CA ALA A 126 19.65 -5.84 3.99
C ALA A 126 19.14 -6.86 2.95
N GLU A 127 18.11 -7.65 3.29
CA GLU A 127 17.46 -8.56 2.33
C GLU A 127 16.77 -7.81 1.19
N ALA A 128 16.04 -6.73 1.48
CA ALA A 128 15.35 -5.92 0.48
C ALA A 128 16.33 -5.17 -0.44
N GLU A 129 17.44 -4.67 0.09
CA GLU A 129 18.51 -4.03 -0.66
C GLU A 129 19.23 -5.03 -1.56
N SER A 130 19.59 -6.21 -1.05
CA SER A 130 20.19 -7.29 -1.84
C SER A 130 19.26 -7.77 -2.96
N ALA A 131 17.96 -7.91 -2.68
CA ALA A 131 16.97 -8.22 -3.71
C ALA A 131 16.92 -7.14 -4.80
N SER A 132 17.06 -5.86 -4.44
CA SER A 132 17.10 -4.74 -5.38
C SER A 132 18.42 -4.69 -6.17
N GLU A 133 19.55 -5.01 -5.54
CA GLU A 133 20.88 -5.09 -6.16
C GLU A 133 21.04 -6.28 -7.11
N SER A 134 20.26 -7.36 -6.90
CA SER A 134 20.29 -8.55 -7.76
C SER A 134 19.92 -8.25 -9.23
N GLY A 135 19.44 -7.04 -9.53
CA GLY A 135 19.05 -6.61 -10.87
C GLY A 135 17.82 -7.35 -11.39
N LEU A 136 17.21 -8.20 -10.56
CA LEU A 136 15.91 -8.77 -10.83
C LEU A 136 14.89 -7.63 -10.76
N PRO A 137 14.10 -7.38 -11.83
CA PRO A 137 13.10 -6.33 -11.79
C PRO A 137 12.10 -6.62 -10.66
N GLY A 138 12.21 -5.86 -9.58
CA GLY A 138 11.23 -5.85 -8.51
C GLY A 138 9.91 -5.32 -9.06
N PHE A 139 8.81 -6.01 -8.76
CA PHE A 139 7.49 -5.57 -9.19
C PHE A 139 6.98 -4.49 -8.23
N VAL A 140 7.42 -3.24 -8.42
CA VAL A 140 7.06 -2.12 -7.54
C VAL A 140 5.79 -1.43 -8.06
N PRO A 141 4.69 -1.35 -7.27
CA PRO A 141 3.44 -0.74 -7.74
C PRO A 141 3.60 0.72 -8.22
N SER A 142 4.49 1.50 -7.59
CA SER A 142 4.76 2.88 -8.00
C SER A 142 5.46 3.03 -9.36
N GLN A 143 6.01 1.94 -9.91
CA GLN A 143 6.59 1.91 -11.27
C GLN A 143 5.58 1.49 -12.35
N LEU A 144 4.33 1.22 -11.96
CA LEU A 144 3.24 1.06 -12.91
C LEU A 144 3.01 2.37 -13.69
N HIS A 145 2.23 2.27 -14.76
CA HIS A 145 1.85 3.40 -15.58
C HIS A 145 1.28 4.54 -14.70
N PRO A 146 1.74 5.80 -14.83
CA PRO A 146 1.41 6.86 -13.88
C PRO A 146 -0.08 7.05 -13.64
N MET A 147 -0.90 7.00 -14.69
CA MET A 147 -2.35 7.13 -14.57
C MET A 147 -3.00 5.94 -13.82
N ILE A 148 -2.47 4.72 -14.03
CA ILE A 148 -2.97 3.53 -13.32
C ILE A 148 -2.60 3.63 -11.85
N TRP A 149 -1.35 3.99 -11.55
CA TRP A 149 -0.91 4.12 -10.17
C TRP A 149 -1.62 5.27 -9.44
N SER A 150 -1.80 6.44 -10.07
CA SER A 150 -2.50 7.58 -9.46
C SER A 150 -3.94 7.24 -9.07
N SER A 151 -4.60 6.39 -9.84
CA SER A 151 -5.97 5.95 -9.57
C SER A 151 -6.02 4.87 -8.48
N ALA A 152 -4.97 4.03 -8.37
CA ALA A 152 -4.93 2.93 -7.42
C ALA A 152 -4.36 3.30 -6.02
N ALA A 153 -3.50 4.32 -5.94
CA ALA A 153 -2.59 4.53 -4.81
C ALA A 153 -3.31 4.70 -3.45
N ASP A 154 -4.42 5.43 -3.40
CA ASP A 154 -5.13 5.71 -2.15
C ASP A 154 -5.73 4.44 -1.55
N HIS A 155 -6.34 3.61 -2.40
CA HIS A 155 -6.89 2.31 -1.99
C HIS A 155 -5.78 1.30 -1.70
N TRP A 156 -4.71 1.31 -2.48
CA TRP A 156 -3.56 0.43 -2.29
C TRP A 156 -2.87 0.67 -0.94
N THR A 157 -2.58 1.92 -0.59
CA THR A 157 -1.95 2.27 0.70
C THR A 157 -2.84 1.92 1.89
N SER A 158 -4.16 1.93 1.68
CA SER A 158 -5.17 1.51 2.65
C SER A 158 -5.44 -0.01 2.66
N HIS A 159 -4.67 -0.81 1.92
CA HIS A 159 -4.80 -2.28 1.79
C HIS A 159 -6.18 -2.74 1.26
N GLN A 160 -6.87 -1.86 0.52
CA GLN A 160 -8.14 -2.14 -0.15
C GLN A 160 -7.86 -2.56 -1.59
N TYR A 161 -7.18 -3.69 -1.76
CA TYR A 161 -6.55 -4.07 -3.01
C TYR A 161 -7.53 -4.28 -4.18
N ARG A 162 -8.71 -4.86 -3.91
CA ARG A 162 -9.78 -4.95 -4.92
C ARG A 162 -10.25 -3.57 -5.37
N ALA A 163 -10.48 -2.66 -4.43
CA ALA A 163 -10.92 -1.30 -4.75
C ALA A 163 -9.86 -0.58 -5.59
N ALA A 164 -8.56 -0.75 -5.27
CA ALA A 164 -7.47 -0.21 -6.06
C ALA A 164 -7.49 -0.68 -7.52
N VAL A 165 -7.79 -1.96 -7.77
CA VAL A 165 -7.89 -2.53 -9.13
C VAL A 165 -9.10 -1.96 -9.87
N VAL A 166 -10.25 -1.83 -9.20
CA VAL A 166 -11.48 -1.28 -9.80
C VAL A 166 -11.28 0.19 -10.16
N GLU A 167 -10.76 1.00 -9.23
CA GLU A 167 -10.51 2.42 -9.43
C GLU A 167 -9.51 2.67 -10.57
N ALA A 168 -8.47 1.84 -10.67
CA ALA A 168 -7.55 1.90 -11.80
C ALA A 168 -8.21 1.62 -13.16
N ALA A 169 -9.12 0.65 -13.22
CA ALA A 169 -9.80 0.28 -14.45
C ALA A 169 -10.82 1.35 -14.88
N GLU A 170 -11.58 1.88 -13.92
CA GLU A 170 -12.54 2.96 -14.14
C GLU A 170 -11.81 4.26 -14.52
N GLY A 171 -10.76 4.60 -13.78
CA GLY A 171 -9.86 5.72 -14.05
C GLY A 171 -9.26 5.69 -15.45
N LEU A 172 -8.81 4.52 -15.93
CA LEU A 172 -8.33 4.35 -17.32
C LEU A 172 -9.40 4.70 -18.35
N THR A 173 -10.62 4.21 -18.15
CA THR A 173 -11.72 4.45 -19.08
C THR A 173 -12.13 5.92 -19.07
N ILE A 174 -12.24 6.54 -17.89
CA ILE A 174 -12.57 7.96 -17.73
C ILE A 174 -11.49 8.85 -18.37
N HIS A 175 -10.22 8.53 -18.14
CA HIS A 175 -9.09 9.25 -18.71
C HIS A 175 -9.19 9.31 -20.24
N TRP A 176 -9.39 8.17 -20.89
CA TRP A 176 -9.47 8.11 -22.36
C TRP A 176 -10.77 8.68 -22.91
N LYS A 177 -11.91 8.48 -22.25
CA LYS A 177 -13.17 9.15 -22.62
C LYS A 177 -13.02 10.67 -22.61
N THR A 178 -12.37 11.21 -21.58
CA THR A 178 -12.07 12.64 -21.47
C THR A 178 -11.17 13.09 -22.62
N LYS A 179 -10.09 12.35 -22.90
CA LYS A 179 -9.13 12.65 -23.98
C LYS A 179 -9.77 12.62 -25.38
N LEU A 180 -10.73 11.72 -25.61
CA LEU A 180 -11.48 11.59 -26.87
C LEU A 180 -12.73 12.48 -26.93
N GLY A 181 -13.21 13.01 -25.80
CA GLY A 181 -14.49 13.73 -25.71
C GLY A 181 -15.72 12.82 -25.79
N ARG A 182 -15.58 11.53 -25.45
CA ARG A 182 -16.59 10.47 -25.63
C ARG A 182 -17.26 10.07 -24.31
N ASN A 183 -18.00 10.99 -23.71
CA ASN A 183 -18.76 10.74 -22.47
C ASN A 183 -20.18 10.21 -22.73
N ASP A 184 -20.54 10.01 -23.99
CA ASP A 184 -21.85 9.61 -24.50
C ASP A 184 -22.16 8.10 -24.38
N VAL A 185 -21.14 7.26 -24.16
CA VAL A 185 -21.27 5.79 -24.21
C VAL A 185 -20.71 5.09 -22.97
N GLY A 186 -21.16 3.86 -22.70
CA GLY A 186 -20.63 3.01 -21.62
C GLY A 186 -19.19 2.55 -21.84
N GLY A 187 -18.52 1.99 -20.82
CA GLY A 187 -17.10 1.58 -20.92
C GLY A 187 -16.82 0.54 -22.00
N THR A 188 -17.59 -0.55 -22.05
CA THR A 188 -17.45 -1.60 -23.07
C THR A 188 -17.67 -1.05 -24.48
N GLU A 189 -18.74 -0.28 -24.67
CA GLU A 189 -19.08 0.33 -25.96
C GLU A 189 -18.05 1.38 -26.39
N PHE A 190 -17.53 2.16 -25.44
CA PHE A 190 -16.46 3.13 -25.68
C PHE A 190 -15.22 2.46 -26.29
N TRP A 191 -14.73 1.37 -25.68
CA TRP A 191 -13.55 0.67 -26.17
C TRP A 191 -13.80 0.01 -27.53
N GLN A 192 -14.96 -0.64 -27.71
CA GLN A 192 -15.36 -1.23 -28.98
C GLN A 192 -15.38 -0.20 -30.10
N GLN A 193 -16.02 0.95 -29.89
CA GLN A 193 -16.15 1.97 -30.92
C GLN A 193 -14.81 2.66 -31.20
N SER A 194 -14.06 3.03 -30.16
CA SER A 194 -12.84 3.84 -30.29
C SER A 194 -11.65 3.06 -30.84
N LEU A 195 -11.59 1.73 -30.63
CA LEU A 195 -10.52 0.86 -31.14
C LEU A 195 -10.95 0.03 -32.36
N SER A 196 -12.21 0.13 -32.81
CA SER A 196 -12.69 -0.58 -34.00
C SER A 196 -11.95 -0.18 -35.29
N PRO A 197 -11.81 -1.09 -36.26
CA PRO A 197 -11.31 -0.77 -37.59
C PRO A 197 -12.15 0.31 -38.32
N GLY A 198 -11.53 1.02 -39.26
CA GLY A 198 -12.18 2.04 -40.10
C GLY A 198 -11.84 3.48 -39.70
N GLU A 199 -12.37 4.44 -40.45
CA GLU A 199 -12.11 5.87 -40.26
C GLU A 199 -12.95 6.49 -39.13
N PRO A 200 -12.46 7.56 -38.47
CA PRO A 200 -13.24 8.30 -37.48
C PRO A 200 -14.43 9.02 -38.15
N SER A 201 -15.48 9.27 -37.36
CA SER A 201 -16.56 10.19 -37.75
C SER A 201 -16.58 11.40 -36.81
N PRO A 202 -17.28 12.51 -37.16
CA PRO A 202 -17.19 13.77 -36.39
C PRO A 202 -17.42 13.59 -34.88
N GLU A 203 -18.36 12.73 -34.49
CA GLU A 203 -18.70 12.44 -33.09
C GLU A 203 -17.99 11.19 -32.53
N ARG A 204 -17.18 10.50 -33.35
CA ARG A 204 -16.55 9.22 -32.99
C ARG A 204 -15.09 9.19 -33.41
N PRO A 205 -14.23 9.96 -32.72
CA PRO A 205 -12.79 9.83 -32.89
C PRO A 205 -12.32 8.43 -32.51
N LYS A 206 -11.20 8.02 -33.11
CA LYS A 206 -10.65 6.66 -32.96
C LYS A 206 -9.20 6.69 -32.50
N LEU A 207 -8.81 5.63 -31.80
CA LEU A 207 -7.43 5.34 -31.43
C LEU A 207 -6.82 4.42 -32.49
N HIS A 208 -5.74 4.89 -33.11
CA HIS A 208 -5.02 4.15 -34.14
C HIS A 208 -3.61 3.84 -33.66
N TRP A 209 -3.22 2.57 -33.74
CA TRP A 209 -1.81 2.22 -33.58
C TRP A 209 -1.01 2.82 -34.75
N PRO A 210 0.09 3.54 -34.48
CA PRO A 210 0.87 4.24 -35.50
C PRO A 210 1.57 3.27 -36.46
N GLY A 211 1.84 3.74 -37.68
CA GLY A 211 2.59 3.03 -38.70
C GLY A 211 1.80 2.65 -39.95
N ASP A 212 2.49 2.00 -40.89
CA ASP A 212 1.93 1.60 -42.18
C ASP A 212 0.85 0.52 -42.02
N ARG A 213 -0.32 0.72 -42.64
CA ARG A 213 -1.46 -0.21 -42.61
C ARG A 213 -1.17 -1.53 -43.32
N THR A 214 -0.19 -1.53 -44.23
CA THR A 214 0.23 -2.73 -44.95
C THR A 214 1.20 -3.59 -44.14
N ASP A 215 1.78 -3.04 -43.06
CA ASP A 215 2.66 -3.77 -42.14
C ASP A 215 1.84 -4.78 -41.32
N LYS A 216 2.29 -6.03 -41.35
CA LYS A 216 1.64 -7.14 -40.64
C LYS A 216 1.60 -6.93 -39.12
N THR A 217 2.63 -6.33 -38.54
CA THR A 217 2.74 -6.03 -37.11
C THR A 217 1.72 -4.97 -36.71
N VAL A 218 1.62 -3.87 -37.48
CA VAL A 218 0.63 -2.81 -37.25
C VAL A 218 -0.78 -3.37 -37.34
N ARG A 219 -1.07 -4.19 -38.37
CA ARG A 219 -2.38 -4.84 -38.51
C ARG A 219 -2.71 -5.76 -37.33
N ASN A 220 -1.73 -6.54 -36.85
CA ASN A 220 -1.91 -7.42 -35.69
C ASN A 220 -2.14 -6.63 -34.39
N MET A 221 -1.39 -5.55 -34.17
CA MET A 221 -1.57 -4.68 -33.01
C MET A 221 -2.97 -4.06 -32.98
N ARG A 222 -3.42 -3.50 -34.11
CA ARG A 222 -4.77 -2.93 -34.24
C ARG A 222 -5.86 -3.97 -34.00
N GLY A 223 -5.68 -5.19 -34.50
CA GLY A 223 -6.61 -6.29 -34.26
C GLY A 223 -6.63 -6.80 -32.82
N GLY A 224 -5.54 -6.63 -32.06
CA GLY A 224 -5.41 -7.10 -30.68
C GLY A 224 -5.84 -6.11 -29.60
N LEU A 225 -5.74 -4.80 -29.87
CA LEU A 225 -6.02 -3.77 -28.86
C LEU A 225 -7.49 -3.69 -28.45
N GLU A 226 -8.42 -3.74 -29.40
CA GLU A 226 -9.86 -3.74 -29.10
C GLU A 226 -10.28 -4.92 -28.20
N PRO A 227 -10.01 -6.19 -28.55
CA PRO A 227 -10.42 -7.32 -27.72
C PRO A 227 -9.70 -7.32 -26.36
N MET A 228 -8.46 -6.84 -26.29
CA MET A 228 -7.72 -6.72 -25.03
C MET A 228 -8.34 -5.66 -24.10
N ALA A 229 -8.62 -4.46 -24.61
CA ALA A 229 -9.26 -3.39 -23.85
C ALA A 229 -10.64 -3.80 -23.36
N ARG A 230 -11.42 -4.46 -24.22
CA ARG A 230 -12.73 -5.01 -23.86
C ARG A 230 -12.60 -6.06 -22.76
N ALA A 231 -11.72 -7.05 -22.90
CA ALA A 231 -11.54 -8.11 -21.91
C ALA A 231 -11.13 -7.56 -20.54
N LEU A 232 -10.26 -6.55 -20.51
CA LEU A 232 -9.86 -5.89 -19.26
C LEU A 232 -10.99 -5.05 -18.65
N ASN A 233 -11.81 -4.38 -19.46
CA ASN A 233 -13.01 -3.70 -18.96
C ASN A 233 -14.06 -4.68 -18.40
N ASP A 234 -14.25 -5.83 -19.06
CA ASP A 234 -15.15 -6.89 -18.62
C ASP A 234 -14.62 -7.56 -17.32
N LEU A 235 -13.30 -7.66 -17.15
CA LEU A 235 -12.68 -8.10 -15.89
C LEU A 235 -13.00 -7.16 -14.73
N ALA A 236 -12.88 -5.83 -14.90
CA ALA A 236 -13.25 -4.86 -13.87
C ALA A 236 -14.73 -4.97 -13.48
N THR A 237 -15.59 -5.08 -14.50
CA THR A 237 -17.03 -5.29 -14.31
C THR A 237 -17.30 -6.58 -13.55
N GLY A 238 -16.64 -7.68 -13.92
CA GLY A 238 -16.72 -8.95 -13.23
C GLY A 238 -16.22 -8.89 -11.78
N LEU A 239 -15.15 -8.14 -11.51
CA LEU A 239 -14.62 -7.94 -10.15
C LEU A 239 -15.61 -7.19 -9.25
N ASN A 240 -16.39 -6.26 -9.80
CA ASN A 240 -17.48 -5.58 -9.09
C ASN A 240 -18.70 -6.50 -8.87
N LEU A 241 -19.05 -7.32 -9.87
CA LEU A 241 -20.24 -8.19 -9.79
C LEU A 241 -20.02 -9.45 -8.93
N THR A 242 -18.81 -10.01 -8.92
CA THR A 242 -18.44 -11.20 -8.11
C THR A 242 -18.31 -10.90 -6.62
N VAL A 243 -18.49 -9.65 -6.20
CA VAL A 243 -18.58 -9.23 -4.79
C VAL A 243 -19.83 -9.78 -4.10
N ARG A 244 -20.88 -10.09 -4.87
CA ARG A 244 -22.15 -10.60 -4.33
C ARG A 244 -22.17 -12.12 -4.35
N ASN A 245 -21.35 -12.77 -3.53
CA ASN A 245 -21.65 -14.14 -3.13
C ASN A 245 -22.79 -14.09 -2.09
N VAL A 246 -24.04 -14.26 -2.55
CA VAL A 246 -25.28 -14.08 -1.79
C VAL A 246 -25.46 -15.11 -0.67
N ALA A 247 -24.58 -16.11 -0.57
CA ALA A 247 -24.74 -17.24 0.37
C ALA A 247 -23.98 -17.09 1.70
N THR A 248 -22.94 -16.27 1.79
CA THR A 248 -22.08 -16.18 2.99
C THR A 248 -21.51 -14.76 3.10
N HIS A 249 -21.85 -14.03 4.17
CA HIS A 249 -21.41 -12.66 4.43
C HIS A 249 -19.90 -12.53 4.74
N THR A 250 -19.01 -13.09 3.91
CA THR A 250 -17.57 -12.95 4.05
C THR A 250 -17.00 -12.36 2.78
N ARG A 251 -16.60 -11.08 2.85
CA ARG A 251 -15.92 -10.36 1.77
C ARG A 251 -14.50 -10.91 1.67
N GLN A 252 -14.17 -11.63 0.60
CA GLN A 252 -12.79 -12.04 0.36
C GLN A 252 -12.06 -10.94 -0.39
N GLU A 253 -11.18 -10.23 0.32
CA GLU A 253 -10.26 -9.26 -0.28
C GLU A 253 -9.24 -9.98 -1.18
N LEU A 254 -8.70 -9.28 -2.19
CA LEU A 254 -7.59 -9.81 -2.98
C LEU A 254 -6.32 -9.85 -2.13
N SER A 255 -5.45 -10.83 -2.38
CA SER A 255 -4.07 -10.70 -1.91
C SER A 255 -3.36 -9.57 -2.66
N GLU A 256 -2.31 -9.03 -2.05
CA GLU A 256 -1.47 -7.99 -2.66
C GLU A 256 -0.92 -8.43 -4.02
N GLN A 257 -0.44 -9.68 -4.12
CA GLN A 257 0.08 -10.26 -5.36
C GLN A 257 -0.99 -10.34 -6.45
N GLU A 258 -2.18 -10.83 -6.14
CA GLU A 258 -3.29 -10.92 -7.10
C GLU A 258 -3.71 -9.54 -7.61
N ALA A 259 -3.74 -8.54 -6.75
CA ALA A 259 -4.06 -7.17 -7.15
C ALA A 259 -2.94 -6.56 -8.00
N LEU A 260 -1.68 -6.83 -7.67
CA LEU A 260 -0.53 -6.36 -8.43
C LEU A 260 -0.52 -6.90 -9.86
N GLU A 261 -0.80 -8.19 -10.06
CA GLU A 261 -0.91 -8.81 -11.38
C GLU A 261 -2.00 -8.15 -12.24
N ARG A 262 -3.12 -7.80 -11.63
CA ARG A 262 -4.23 -7.12 -12.31
C ARG A 262 -3.87 -5.69 -12.66
N LEU A 263 -3.29 -4.94 -11.73
CA LEU A 263 -2.79 -3.59 -11.99
C LEU A 263 -1.69 -3.58 -13.06
N ALA A 264 -0.84 -4.61 -13.12
CA ALA A 264 0.17 -4.79 -14.16
C ALA A 264 -0.47 -4.91 -15.56
N ALA A 265 -1.57 -5.66 -15.68
CA ALA A 265 -2.29 -5.80 -16.94
C ALA A 265 -2.87 -4.45 -17.43
N TYR A 266 -3.50 -3.68 -16.53
CA TYR A 266 -3.98 -2.33 -16.88
C TYR A 266 -2.83 -1.37 -17.19
N SER A 267 -1.73 -1.46 -16.43
CA SER A 267 -0.53 -0.68 -16.67
C SER A 267 0.10 -0.98 -18.03
N TYR A 268 0.06 -2.23 -18.47
CA TYR A 268 0.54 -2.62 -19.79
C TYR A 268 -0.39 -2.08 -20.89
N LEU A 269 -1.71 -2.24 -20.73
CA LEU A 269 -2.69 -1.66 -21.66
C LEU A 269 -2.52 -0.13 -21.78
N ALA A 270 -2.38 0.59 -20.68
CA ALA A 270 -2.19 2.04 -20.69
C ALA A 270 -0.95 2.46 -21.50
N ARG A 271 0.18 1.75 -21.35
CA ARG A 271 1.39 1.99 -22.16
C ARG A 271 1.19 1.70 -23.65
N LEU A 272 0.34 0.75 -24.01
CA LEU A 272 -0.01 0.51 -25.40
C LEU A 272 -0.91 1.64 -25.94
N LEU A 273 -1.91 2.06 -25.17
CA LEU A 273 -2.81 3.13 -25.59
C LEU A 273 -2.07 4.47 -25.75
N ASP A 274 -1.07 4.74 -24.92
CA ASP A 274 -0.22 5.94 -25.04
C ASP A 274 0.58 5.98 -26.34
N GLN A 275 0.82 4.83 -26.97
CA GLN A 275 1.45 4.76 -28.29
C GLN A 275 0.44 5.01 -29.42
N CYS A 276 -0.87 4.97 -29.17
CA CYS A 276 -1.88 5.22 -30.18
C CYS A 276 -2.01 6.72 -30.51
N GLU A 277 -2.26 7.00 -31.78
CA GLU A 277 -2.66 8.30 -32.28
C GLU A 277 -4.18 8.46 -32.17
N ILE A 278 -4.63 9.65 -31.78
CA ILE A 278 -6.04 10.02 -31.86
C ILE A 278 -6.29 10.55 -33.27
N ARG A 279 -7.24 9.93 -33.99
CA ARG A 279 -7.70 10.38 -35.30
C ARG A 279 -9.11 10.95 -35.18
N ARG A 280 -9.28 12.19 -35.62
CA ARG A 280 -10.57 12.90 -35.70
C ARG A 280 -10.98 13.02 -37.17
N ALA A 281 -12.27 13.20 -37.44
CA ALA A 281 -12.77 13.31 -38.82
C ALA A 281 -12.20 14.54 -39.56
N ASP A 282 -11.83 15.59 -38.83
CA ASP A 282 -11.32 16.84 -39.41
C ASP A 282 -9.84 16.76 -39.83
N ASP A 283 -9.11 15.71 -39.42
CA ASP A 283 -7.69 15.51 -39.72
C ASP A 283 -7.44 15.13 -41.21
N GLU A 284 -8.50 14.89 -42.00
CA GLU A 284 -8.41 14.62 -43.46
C GLU A 284 -8.42 15.89 -44.33
N SER A 285 -8.53 17.10 -43.75
CA SER A 285 -8.63 18.34 -44.53
C SER A 285 -7.30 18.96 -44.99
N ASP A 286 -6.15 18.39 -44.60
CA ASP A 286 -4.80 18.89 -44.94
C ASP A 286 -3.96 17.86 -45.76
N THR A 287 -4.55 17.25 -46.79
CA THR A 287 -3.78 16.60 -47.87
C THR A 287 -4.26 16.97 -49.26
#